data_AF-A0A0H4WXN3-F1
#
_entry.id   AF-A0A0H4WXN3-F1
#
_cell.length_a   1.000
_cell.length_b   1.000
_cell.length_c   1.000
_cell.angle_alpha   90.00
_cell.angle_beta   90.00
_cell.angle_gamma   90.00
#
_symmetry.space_group_name_H-M   'P 1'
#
loop_
_entity.id
_entity.type
_entity.pdbx_description
1 polymer ?
#
loop_
_entity_poly.entity_id
_entity_poly.type
_entity_poly.pdbx_seq_one_letter_code
_entity_poly.pdbx_strand_id
1 'polypeptide(L)'
;MPLIPRRPSPFLALLLMTAAVGPWASGCRRVVRPDLGQDRTVEAGVPVDFGSQREDASSVTWELGDGSAAQTAPWVSHAFARPGTYTVRALHDGEAVGSVQLTVVPRPLLRAVPASARTVMWLPQLRGHVDRLLAFYTRLAGPERAREMVASSPLLPLLLKDLEGGPGAVVDPDEGFGFFLLPEFEGVVTLLGITEPDAAVSAVSSELERAGHGVMPRDDGSVVVEPGSGGPPMLLFEDRGYLYLAVPDSGADEPDEGEPIQAAAFAIPDAEVVRQAVRGLTGAGISADPLLGELRAKVADGSAYLFSARAQGGEAEGEDFGPLRGFAASMAVMPERLELDGFLSSSTPLFQGARAPASELLKNVTLGPVAAAQLSIPPEELARLAFGAPGSSRRERVVSSWRQEGLDVESLLKALRGDVVVRVYFDIPAFFRNFIRNKRPDLKGAIVVEAGLTAMEPVRALVQKHLEASPLRYTVQQEAGGTIYRTRFREHAVELRLTGSEPRCWRESRWRAGPKVT
;
A
#
# COMPACT_ATOMS: atom_id res chain seq x y z
N MET A 1 70.37 -88.80 41.84
CA MET A 1 69.90 -89.92 40.99
C MET A 1 68.76 -90.61 41.72
N PRO A 2 67.66 -91.08 41.07
CA PRO A 2 67.47 -91.34 39.63
C PRO A 2 66.35 -90.48 38.98
N LEU A 3 66.54 -90.04 37.73
CA LEU A 3 65.97 -90.56 36.47
C LEU A 3 64.54 -90.06 36.18
N ILE A 4 64.45 -88.95 35.41
CA ILE A 4 63.27 -88.61 34.61
C ILE A 4 63.66 -88.77 33.13
N PRO A 5 62.99 -89.64 32.36
CA PRO A 5 63.27 -89.82 30.94
C PRO A 5 62.33 -89.04 30.02
N ARG A 6 62.94 -88.50 28.96
CA ARG A 6 62.54 -88.50 27.54
C ARG A 6 61.24 -87.79 27.09
N ARG A 7 61.46 -86.76 26.25
CA ARG A 7 60.54 -86.30 25.18
C ARG A 7 60.30 -87.41 24.13
N PRO A 8 59.18 -87.35 23.39
CA PRO A 8 59.29 -87.00 21.98
C PRO A 8 58.23 -86.00 21.49
N SER A 9 58.46 -85.53 20.26
CA SER A 9 57.86 -84.39 19.56
C SER A 9 56.72 -84.86 18.60
N PRO A 10 56.27 -84.10 17.58
CA PRO A 10 55.05 -83.28 17.60
C PRO A 10 54.12 -83.63 16.42
N PHE A 11 53.07 -84.41 16.59
CA PHE A 11 52.09 -84.61 15.51
C PHE A 11 50.75 -85.04 16.11
N LEU A 12 49.81 -84.10 16.23
CA LEU A 12 48.34 -84.24 16.41
C LEU A 12 47.78 -83.11 17.30
N ALA A 13 47.96 -81.85 16.89
CA ALA A 13 47.17 -80.73 17.42
C ALA A 13 46.95 -79.65 16.36
N LEU A 14 46.80 -80.08 15.10
CA LEU A 14 46.42 -79.22 13.98
C LEU A 14 45.03 -79.62 13.47
N LEU A 15 44.04 -79.61 14.35
CA LEU A 15 42.61 -79.60 14.01
C LEU A 15 41.85 -79.38 15.32
N LEU A 16 41.02 -78.33 15.39
CA LEU A 16 40.27 -77.80 16.55
C LEU A 16 40.90 -76.60 17.28
N MET A 17 41.21 -75.54 16.53
CA MET A 17 41.18 -74.14 17.04
C MET A 17 40.41 -73.26 16.03
N THR A 18 39.16 -73.64 15.76
CA THR A 18 38.16 -72.82 15.07
C THR A 18 36.87 -72.87 15.88
N ALA A 19 36.86 -72.23 17.04
CA ALA A 19 35.63 -71.85 17.76
C ALA A 19 35.98 -71.01 19.00
N ALA A 20 36.20 -69.70 18.80
CA ALA A 20 35.88 -68.65 19.78
C ALA A 20 36.09 -67.25 19.17
N VAL A 21 35.62 -67.02 17.94
CA VAL A 21 35.20 -65.67 17.55
C VAL A 21 33.71 -65.65 17.85
N GLY A 22 33.36 -65.22 19.06
CA GLY A 22 31.96 -64.99 19.40
C GLY A 22 31.37 -64.00 18.40
N PRO A 23 30.11 -64.18 17.95
CA PRO A 23 29.46 -63.17 17.16
C PRO A 23 29.14 -62.03 18.12
N TRP A 24 30.09 -61.12 18.31
CA TRP A 24 29.76 -59.76 18.67
C TRP A 24 29.12 -59.20 17.41
N ALA A 25 27.85 -59.54 17.22
CA ALA A 25 26.97 -58.75 16.40
C ALA A 25 26.92 -57.40 17.10
N SER A 26 27.85 -56.52 16.72
CA SER A 26 27.68 -55.09 16.80
C SER A 26 26.40 -54.81 16.01
N GLY A 27 25.25 -54.95 16.67
CA GLY A 27 23.99 -54.53 16.12
C GLY A 27 24.18 -53.07 15.78
N CYS A 28 24.29 -52.76 14.50
CA CYS A 28 24.20 -51.39 14.03
C CYS A 28 22.81 -50.91 14.46
N ARG A 29 22.71 -50.31 15.66
CA ARG A 29 21.54 -49.50 16.02
C ARG A 29 21.49 -48.43 14.95
N ARG A 30 20.54 -48.57 14.02
CA ARG A 30 20.28 -47.59 12.97
C ARG A 30 19.89 -46.31 13.70
N VAL A 31 20.83 -45.37 13.81
CA VAL A 31 20.59 -44.09 14.48
C VAL A 31 19.54 -43.36 13.65
N VAL A 32 18.35 -43.17 14.21
CA VAL A 32 17.29 -42.38 13.58
C VAL A 32 17.75 -40.92 13.59
N ARG A 33 17.99 -40.37 12.40
CA ARG A 33 18.34 -38.96 12.18
C ARG A 33 17.24 -38.32 11.34
N PRO A 34 16.20 -37.76 11.98
CA PRO A 34 15.16 -37.04 11.25
C PRO A 34 15.75 -35.77 10.64
N ASP A 35 15.21 -35.34 9.50
CA ASP A 35 15.64 -34.11 8.83
C ASP A 35 14.97 -32.90 9.50
N LEU A 36 15.70 -32.21 10.38
CA LEU A 36 15.26 -30.98 11.02
C LEU A 36 15.59 -29.73 10.19
N GLY A 37 16.50 -29.86 9.22
CA GLY A 37 17.21 -28.73 8.63
C GLY A 37 18.12 -27.99 9.63
N GLN A 38 18.45 -26.74 9.29
CA GLN A 38 19.28 -25.85 10.12
C GLN A 38 18.43 -24.77 10.78
N ASP A 39 19.02 -24.11 11.79
CA ASP A 39 18.45 -22.90 12.38
C ASP A 39 18.17 -21.88 11.28
N ARG A 40 16.95 -21.34 11.27
CA ARG A 40 16.50 -20.48 10.17
C ARG A 40 15.42 -19.50 10.60
N THR A 41 15.33 -18.40 9.85
CA THR A 41 14.25 -17.43 9.96
C THR A 41 13.17 -17.76 8.93
N VAL A 42 11.92 -17.78 9.36
CA VAL A 42 10.74 -18.06 8.53
C VAL A 42 9.65 -17.01 8.81
N GLU A 43 8.67 -16.90 7.92
CA GLU A 43 7.55 -15.97 8.10
C GLU A 43 6.39 -16.64 8.81
N ALA A 44 5.68 -15.88 9.65
CA ALA A 44 4.46 -16.33 10.30
C ALA A 44 3.42 -16.81 9.26
N GLY A 45 2.68 -17.84 9.62
CA GLY A 45 1.63 -18.44 8.80
C GLY A 45 2.13 -19.24 7.58
N VAL A 46 3.41 -19.20 7.23
CA VAL A 46 3.96 -20.00 6.11
C VAL A 46 4.31 -21.42 6.62
N PRO A 47 3.78 -22.49 5.99
CA PRO A 47 4.13 -23.85 6.38
C PRO A 47 5.62 -24.14 6.27
N VAL A 48 6.16 -24.75 7.32
CA VAL A 48 7.54 -25.20 7.43
C VAL A 48 7.55 -26.71 7.51
N ASP A 49 8.32 -27.33 6.61
CA ASP A 49 8.45 -28.78 6.55
C ASP A 49 9.56 -29.29 7.48
N PHE A 50 9.28 -30.40 8.13
CA PHE A 50 10.21 -31.18 8.93
C PHE A 50 10.09 -32.66 8.55
N GLY A 51 11.22 -33.37 8.60
CA GLY A 51 11.30 -34.78 8.23
C GLY A 51 11.42 -35.01 6.74
N SER A 52 11.09 -36.22 6.28
CA SER A 52 11.28 -36.64 4.90
C SER A 52 10.07 -37.40 4.38
N GLN A 53 9.59 -37.04 3.20
CA GLN A 53 8.48 -37.74 2.52
C GLN A 53 8.92 -39.03 1.81
N ARG A 54 10.18 -39.46 1.98
CA ARG A 54 10.66 -40.71 1.38
C ARG A 54 10.03 -41.91 2.07
N GLU A 55 9.74 -42.96 1.31
CA GLU A 55 9.14 -44.19 1.84
C GLU A 55 9.99 -44.88 2.92
N ASP A 56 11.31 -44.68 2.90
CA ASP A 56 12.25 -45.26 3.87
C ASP A 56 12.49 -44.38 5.11
N ALA A 57 11.79 -43.25 5.23
CA ALA A 57 11.91 -42.33 6.36
C ALA A 57 11.32 -42.92 7.64
N SER A 58 12.04 -42.77 8.75
CA SER A 58 11.59 -43.26 10.06
C SER A 58 10.58 -42.29 10.68
N SER A 59 9.50 -42.82 11.24
CA SER A 59 8.54 -42.02 12.00
C SER A 59 9.15 -41.58 13.33
N VAL A 60 8.98 -40.30 13.66
CA VAL A 60 9.38 -39.68 14.92
C VAL A 60 8.25 -38.81 15.44
N THR A 61 8.27 -38.51 16.73
CA THR A 61 7.35 -37.55 17.35
C THR A 61 7.96 -36.16 17.29
N TRP A 62 7.23 -35.21 16.72
CA TRP A 62 7.59 -33.81 16.56
C TRP A 62 6.94 -32.97 17.66
N GLU A 63 7.77 -32.28 18.44
CA GLU A 63 7.36 -31.21 19.35
C GLU A 63 7.77 -29.87 18.72
N LEU A 64 6.81 -29.04 18.32
CA LEU A 64 7.09 -27.83 17.52
C LEU A 64 7.43 -26.60 18.38
N GLY A 65 7.07 -26.64 19.67
CA GLY A 65 7.44 -25.61 20.65
C GLY A 65 6.52 -24.37 20.67
N ASP A 66 5.46 -24.35 19.86
CA ASP A 66 4.46 -23.26 19.81
C ASP A 66 3.18 -23.54 20.61
N GLY A 67 3.14 -24.68 21.31
CA GLY A 67 1.99 -25.15 22.07
C GLY A 67 1.05 -26.07 21.29
N SER A 68 1.30 -26.33 20.01
CA SER A 68 0.54 -27.33 19.25
C SER A 68 0.74 -28.73 19.81
N ALA A 69 -0.24 -29.62 19.62
CA ALA A 69 -0.09 -31.03 19.97
C ALA A 69 1.08 -31.66 19.22
N ALA A 70 1.79 -32.59 19.88
CA ALA A 70 2.88 -33.33 19.25
C ALA A 70 2.34 -34.22 18.11
N GLN A 71 3.07 -34.27 17.01
CA GLN A 71 2.67 -35.01 15.80
C GLN A 71 3.62 -36.17 15.57
N THR A 72 3.12 -37.38 15.30
CA THR A 72 3.98 -38.55 15.05
C THR A 72 3.88 -38.98 13.59
N ALA A 73 4.92 -38.67 12.81
CA ALA A 73 4.99 -38.95 11.39
C ALA A 73 6.44 -38.88 10.87
N PRO A 74 6.76 -39.51 9.73
CA PRO A 74 8.07 -39.33 9.06
C PRO A 74 8.27 -37.93 8.50
N TRP A 75 7.18 -37.19 8.24
CA TRP A 75 7.16 -35.82 7.74
C TRP A 75 5.98 -35.05 8.32
N VAL A 76 6.20 -33.77 8.66
CA VAL A 76 5.19 -32.83 9.16
C VAL A 76 5.38 -31.50 8.44
N SER A 77 4.28 -30.88 8.01
CA SER A 77 4.23 -29.49 7.55
C SER A 77 3.48 -28.66 8.58
N HIS A 78 4.10 -27.60 9.12
CA HIS A 78 3.52 -26.80 10.19
C HIS A 78 3.70 -25.30 9.99
N ALA A 79 2.62 -24.53 10.13
CA ALA A 79 2.63 -23.07 10.03
C ALA A 79 2.60 -22.46 11.43
N PHE A 80 3.65 -21.71 11.79
CA PHE A 80 3.73 -20.99 13.06
C PHE A 80 2.94 -19.69 12.95
N ALA A 81 1.82 -19.57 13.68
CA ALA A 81 0.93 -18.43 13.56
C ALA A 81 1.52 -17.12 14.12
N ARG A 82 2.39 -17.20 15.13
CA ARG A 82 2.91 -16.02 15.83
C ARG A 82 4.40 -15.81 15.57
N PRO A 83 4.84 -14.54 15.45
CA PRO A 83 6.26 -14.21 15.52
C PRO A 83 6.86 -14.64 16.87
N GLY A 84 8.08 -15.15 16.84
CA GLY A 84 8.74 -15.65 18.04
C GLY A 84 9.90 -16.60 17.74
N THR A 85 10.56 -17.05 18.79
CA THR A 85 11.60 -18.08 18.67
C THR A 85 11.06 -19.40 19.19
N TYR A 86 11.06 -20.42 18.35
CA TYR A 86 10.54 -21.76 18.62
C TYR A 86 11.65 -22.79 18.60
N THR A 87 11.60 -23.74 19.52
CA THR A 87 12.51 -24.90 19.53
C THR A 87 11.74 -26.13 19.09
N VAL A 88 12.03 -26.59 17.87
CA VAL A 88 11.44 -27.81 17.32
C VAL A 88 12.30 -28.99 17.72
N ARG A 89 11.70 -30.03 18.30
CA ARG A 89 12.38 -31.25 18.75
C ARG A 89 11.80 -32.46 18.04
N ALA A 90 12.67 -33.38 17.65
CA ALA A 90 12.26 -34.69 17.16
C ALA A 90 12.62 -35.76 18.20
N LEU A 91 11.66 -36.62 18.51
CA LEU A 91 11.78 -37.67 19.51
C LEU A 91 11.58 -39.04 18.88
N HIS A 92 12.42 -40.00 19.25
CA HIS A 92 12.27 -41.41 18.90
C HIS A 92 12.15 -42.21 20.20
N ASP A 93 11.07 -42.98 20.35
CA ASP A 93 10.75 -43.70 21.59
C ASP A 93 10.77 -42.84 22.86
N GLY A 94 10.39 -41.57 22.74
CA GLY A 94 10.37 -40.60 23.84
C GLY A 94 11.72 -39.94 24.15
N GLU A 95 12.80 -40.30 23.46
CA GLU A 95 14.11 -39.66 23.59
C GLU A 95 14.35 -38.65 22.47
N ALA A 96 14.84 -37.45 22.82
CA ALA A 96 15.16 -36.43 21.82
C ALA A 96 16.35 -36.87 20.95
N VAL A 97 16.09 -37.03 19.65
CA VAL A 97 17.09 -37.41 18.64
C VAL A 97 17.62 -36.21 17.85
N GLY A 98 17.00 -35.03 18.02
CA GLY A 98 17.52 -33.76 17.51
C GLY A 98 16.62 -32.57 17.84
N SER A 99 17.15 -31.36 17.63
CA SER A 99 16.40 -30.11 17.76
C SER A 99 16.93 -29.03 16.81
N VAL A 100 16.08 -28.08 16.45
CA VAL A 100 16.41 -26.91 15.64
C VAL A 100 15.70 -25.67 16.18
N GLN A 101 16.32 -24.50 16.08
CA GLN A 101 15.73 -23.23 16.45
C GLN A 101 15.14 -22.53 15.22
N LEU A 102 13.87 -22.14 15.30
CA LEU A 102 13.21 -21.32 14.30
C LEU A 102 12.94 -19.92 14.84
N THR A 103 13.32 -18.90 14.08
CA THR A 103 12.91 -17.52 14.34
C THR A 103 11.78 -17.17 13.37
N VAL A 104 10.55 -17.12 13.86
CA VAL A 104 9.38 -16.72 13.08
C VAL A 104 9.25 -15.20 13.16
N VAL A 105 9.20 -14.53 12.01
CA VAL A 105 9.01 -13.08 11.91
C VAL A 105 7.61 -12.76 11.37
N PRO A 106 7.05 -11.56 11.64
CA PRO A 106 5.79 -11.14 11.03
C PRO A 106 5.88 -11.21 9.51
N ARG A 107 4.78 -11.52 8.84
CA ARG A 107 4.74 -11.55 7.38
C ARG A 107 4.28 -10.16 6.90
N PRO A 108 5.11 -9.36 6.23
CA PRO A 108 4.68 -8.04 5.74
C PRO A 108 3.45 -8.14 4.83
N LEU A 109 2.50 -7.21 4.98
CA LEU A 109 1.21 -7.23 4.26
C LEU A 109 1.35 -7.41 2.74
N LEU A 110 2.33 -6.75 2.11
CA LEU A 110 2.57 -6.89 0.67
C LEU A 110 2.99 -8.30 0.24
N ARG A 111 3.47 -9.14 1.16
CA ARG A 111 3.75 -10.56 0.88
C ARG A 111 2.51 -11.42 0.98
N ALA A 112 1.45 -10.93 1.62
CA ALA A 112 0.14 -11.56 1.73
C ALA A 112 -0.80 -11.20 0.55
N VAL A 113 -0.43 -10.21 -0.28
CA VAL A 113 -1.20 -9.83 -1.47
C VAL A 113 -0.74 -10.61 -2.70
N PRO A 114 -1.65 -11.21 -3.51
CA PRO A 114 -1.30 -11.89 -4.75
C PRO A 114 -0.51 -11.01 -5.71
N ALA A 115 0.45 -11.60 -6.43
CA ALA A 115 1.27 -10.87 -7.41
C ALA A 115 0.47 -10.36 -8.63
N SER A 116 -0.73 -10.91 -8.88
CA SER A 116 -1.65 -10.43 -9.92
C SER A 116 -2.38 -9.13 -9.54
N ALA A 117 -2.37 -8.75 -8.26
CA ALA A 117 -3.07 -7.56 -7.78
C ALA A 117 -2.59 -6.30 -8.50
N ARG A 118 -3.54 -5.53 -9.02
CA ARG A 118 -3.25 -4.33 -9.82
C ARG A 118 -3.14 -3.08 -8.98
N THR A 119 -3.99 -2.99 -7.96
CA THR A 119 -4.06 -1.86 -7.06
C THR A 119 -3.98 -2.38 -5.64
N VAL A 120 -3.15 -1.76 -4.82
CA VAL A 120 -3.02 -2.08 -3.40
C VAL A 120 -2.93 -0.78 -2.62
N MET A 121 -3.81 -0.61 -1.63
CA MET A 121 -3.62 0.37 -0.56
C MET A 121 -3.28 -0.38 0.70
N TRP A 122 -2.29 0.10 1.45
CA TRP A 122 -1.95 -0.53 2.72
C TRP A 122 -1.43 0.47 3.76
N LEU A 123 -1.69 0.13 5.01
CA LEU A 123 -1.03 0.65 6.19
C LEU A 123 -0.03 -0.42 6.62
N PRO A 124 1.28 -0.16 6.66
CA PRO A 124 2.28 -1.18 6.98
C PRO A 124 2.13 -1.76 8.39
N GLN A 125 1.64 -0.94 9.32
CA GLN A 125 1.46 -1.26 10.72
C GLN A 125 0.23 -0.50 11.24
N LEU A 126 -0.55 -1.13 12.12
CA LEU A 126 -1.71 -0.49 12.73
C LEU A 126 -1.30 0.42 13.90
N ARG A 127 -0.42 -0.08 14.77
CA ARG A 127 0.08 0.63 15.95
C ARG A 127 0.68 1.99 15.56
N GLY A 128 0.20 3.04 16.21
CA GLY A 128 0.70 4.41 16.01
C GLY A 128 0.26 5.09 14.71
N HIS A 129 -0.35 4.37 13.77
CA HIS A 129 -0.89 4.93 12.52
C HIS A 129 -2.40 5.15 12.58
N VAL A 130 -3.16 4.18 13.09
CA VAL A 130 -4.63 4.24 13.19
C VAL A 130 -5.06 5.40 14.10
N ASP A 131 -4.42 5.56 15.26
CA ASP A 131 -4.74 6.64 16.20
C ASP A 131 -4.53 8.03 15.58
N ARG A 132 -3.48 8.19 14.77
CA ARG A 132 -3.19 9.45 14.09
C ARG A 132 -4.24 9.76 13.03
N LEU A 133 -4.65 8.76 12.27
CA LEU A 133 -5.71 8.87 11.27
C LEU A 133 -7.03 9.24 11.93
N LEU A 134 -7.41 8.56 13.01
CA LEU A 134 -8.65 8.83 13.74
C LEU A 134 -8.62 10.22 14.40
N ALA A 135 -7.50 10.61 14.99
CA ALA A 135 -7.33 11.94 15.58
C ALA A 135 -7.41 13.05 14.52
N PHE A 136 -6.78 12.85 13.35
CA PHE A 136 -6.87 13.78 12.23
C PHE A 136 -8.31 13.87 11.70
N TYR A 137 -8.99 12.74 11.48
CA TYR A 137 -10.38 12.71 11.05
C TYR A 137 -11.31 13.39 12.05
N THR A 138 -11.10 13.14 13.35
CA THR A 138 -11.85 13.78 14.43
C THR A 138 -11.71 15.31 14.41
N ARG A 139 -10.49 15.82 14.15
CA ARG A 139 -10.27 17.27 13.97
C ARG A 139 -10.91 17.80 12.69
N LEU A 140 -10.88 17.03 11.60
CA LEU A 140 -11.39 17.43 10.29
C LEU A 140 -12.93 17.45 10.24
N ALA A 141 -13.57 16.36 10.67
CA ALA A 141 -15.00 16.11 10.53
C ALA A 141 -15.80 16.43 11.81
N GLY A 142 -15.13 16.51 12.96
CA GLY A 142 -15.74 16.65 14.28
C GLY A 142 -15.92 15.30 15.00
N PRO A 143 -16.01 15.31 16.34
CA PRO A 143 -16.04 14.09 17.15
C PRO A 143 -17.29 13.23 16.94
N GLU A 144 -18.47 13.82 16.72
CA GLU A 144 -19.69 13.03 16.51
C GLU A 144 -19.62 12.23 15.21
N ARG A 145 -19.17 12.86 14.11
CA ARG A 145 -18.97 12.16 12.83
C ARG A 145 -17.88 11.10 12.91
N ALA A 146 -16.82 11.34 13.68
CA ALA A 146 -15.79 10.33 13.91
C ALA A 146 -16.35 9.11 14.64
N ARG A 147 -17.20 9.32 15.66
CA ARG A 147 -17.89 8.21 16.36
C ARG A 147 -18.86 7.48 15.45
N GLU A 148 -19.66 8.21 14.68
CA GLU A 148 -20.58 7.61 13.69
C GLU A 148 -19.82 6.78 12.66
N MET A 149 -18.71 7.29 12.11
CA MET A 149 -17.85 6.57 11.17
C MET A 149 -17.31 5.27 11.78
N VAL A 150 -16.79 5.32 13.01
CA VAL A 150 -16.30 4.13 13.72
C VAL A 150 -17.43 3.13 13.96
N ALA A 151 -18.59 3.59 14.43
CA ALA A 151 -19.75 2.73 14.71
C ALA A 151 -20.36 2.12 13.45
N SER A 152 -20.28 2.80 12.31
CA SER A 152 -20.75 2.29 11.01
C SER A 152 -19.79 1.30 10.36
N SER A 153 -18.59 1.12 10.90
CA SER A 153 -17.62 0.17 10.37
C SER A 153 -17.71 -1.16 11.11
N PRO A 154 -17.77 -2.31 10.40
CA PRO A 154 -17.77 -3.62 11.04
C PRO A 154 -16.41 -3.99 11.67
N LEU A 155 -15.30 -3.39 11.21
CA LEU A 155 -13.95 -3.79 11.63
C LEU A 155 -13.24 -2.77 12.54
N LEU A 156 -13.54 -1.48 12.40
CA LEU A 156 -12.86 -0.44 13.19
C LEU A 156 -13.07 -0.57 14.71
N PRO A 157 -14.27 -0.90 15.24
CA PRO A 157 -14.45 -1.10 16.67
C PRO A 157 -13.59 -2.23 17.23
N LEU A 158 -13.52 -3.36 16.54
CA LEU A 158 -12.68 -4.51 16.90
C LEU A 158 -11.20 -4.12 16.90
N LEU A 159 -10.76 -3.47 15.82
CA LEU A 159 -9.39 -2.98 15.67
C LEU A 159 -9.00 -2.02 16.81
N LEU A 160 -9.83 -1.02 17.10
CA LEU A 160 -9.53 -0.02 18.13
C LEU A 160 -9.48 -0.65 19.53
N LYS A 161 -10.38 -1.61 19.82
CA LYS A 161 -10.37 -2.37 21.06
C LYS A 161 -9.07 -3.18 21.21
N ASP A 162 -8.61 -3.86 20.17
CA ASP A 162 -7.41 -4.70 20.22
C ASP A 162 -6.12 -3.87 20.31
N LEU A 163 -6.12 -2.66 19.75
CA LEU A 163 -5.01 -1.70 19.87
C LEU A 163 -4.78 -1.21 21.31
N GLU A 164 -5.83 -1.15 22.15
CA GLU A 164 -5.72 -0.79 23.57
C GLU A 164 -5.03 -1.87 24.40
N GLY A 165 -4.93 -3.10 23.86
CA GLY A 165 -4.28 -4.24 24.50
C GLY A 165 -5.15 -4.88 25.58
N GLY A 166 -5.41 -6.18 25.44
CA GLY A 166 -6.19 -6.93 26.41
C GLY A 166 -6.22 -8.44 26.11
N PRO A 167 -6.60 -9.27 27.09
CA PRO A 167 -6.83 -10.69 26.85
C PRO A 167 -7.93 -10.89 25.80
N GLY A 168 -7.66 -11.73 24.80
CA GLY A 168 -8.58 -12.00 23.69
C GLY A 168 -8.47 -11.04 22.51
N ALA A 169 -7.39 -10.24 22.42
CA ALA A 169 -7.07 -9.51 21.20
C ALA A 169 -6.69 -10.50 20.08
N VAL A 170 -7.29 -10.32 18.90
CA VAL A 170 -7.13 -11.20 17.75
C VAL A 170 -6.40 -10.52 16.60
N VAL A 171 -6.42 -9.19 16.55
CA VAL A 171 -5.69 -8.37 15.57
C VAL A 171 -4.23 -8.23 15.98
N ASP A 172 -3.31 -8.39 15.02
CA ASP A 172 -1.89 -8.10 15.26
C ASP A 172 -1.63 -6.60 15.03
N PRO A 173 -1.38 -5.79 16.08
CA PRO A 173 -1.14 -4.36 15.94
C PRO A 173 0.19 -4.03 15.24
N ASP A 174 1.11 -5.00 15.17
CA ASP A 174 2.40 -4.88 14.50
C ASP A 174 2.33 -5.29 13.01
N GLU A 175 1.22 -5.89 12.59
CA GLU A 175 0.89 -6.07 11.18
C GLU A 175 -0.02 -4.96 10.64
N GLY A 176 -0.28 -5.04 9.33
CA GLY A 176 -0.97 -3.99 8.58
C GLY A 176 -2.43 -4.28 8.30
N PHE A 177 -3.09 -3.26 7.75
CA PHE A 177 -4.40 -3.38 7.09
C PHE A 177 -4.28 -2.86 5.67
N GLY A 178 -5.04 -3.43 4.75
CA GLY A 178 -5.06 -2.94 3.39
C GLY A 178 -6.26 -3.41 2.60
N PHE A 179 -6.28 -2.99 1.35
CA PHE A 179 -7.13 -3.58 0.33
C PHE A 179 -6.39 -3.70 -0.98
N PHE A 180 -6.84 -4.62 -1.81
CA PHE A 180 -6.32 -4.80 -3.15
C PHE A 180 -7.43 -5.18 -4.14
N LEU A 181 -7.14 -4.93 -5.42
CA LEU A 181 -7.99 -5.27 -6.54
C LEU A 181 -7.29 -6.33 -7.40
N LEU A 182 -8.00 -7.41 -7.72
CA LEU A 182 -7.52 -8.45 -8.63
C LEU A 182 -8.11 -8.24 -10.03
N PRO A 183 -7.35 -8.53 -11.10
CA PRO A 183 -7.88 -8.54 -12.47
C PRO A 183 -9.09 -9.46 -12.65
N GLU A 184 -9.05 -10.60 -11.97
CA GLU A 184 -10.02 -11.71 -12.04
C GLU A 184 -11.21 -11.58 -11.08
N PHE A 185 -11.33 -10.46 -10.36
CA PHE A 185 -12.41 -10.22 -9.39
C PHE A 185 -12.97 -8.81 -9.50
N GLU A 186 -14.26 -8.69 -9.79
CA GLU A 186 -14.99 -7.42 -9.79
C GLU A 186 -15.44 -7.07 -8.37
N GLY A 187 -14.54 -6.46 -7.62
CA GLY A 187 -14.79 -6.03 -6.25
C GLY A 187 -13.52 -5.66 -5.52
N VAL A 188 -13.65 -5.49 -4.20
CA VAL A 188 -12.56 -5.11 -3.31
C VAL A 188 -12.24 -6.25 -2.36
N VAL A 189 -10.95 -6.56 -2.21
CA VAL A 189 -10.49 -7.51 -1.19
C VAL A 189 -9.81 -6.73 -0.08
N THR A 190 -10.28 -6.90 1.15
CA THR A 190 -9.62 -6.33 2.34
C THR A 190 -8.81 -7.41 3.05
N LEU A 191 -7.70 -7.03 3.67
CA LEU A 191 -6.90 -7.93 4.51
C LEU A 191 -6.42 -7.26 5.78
N LEU A 192 -6.39 -8.03 6.87
CA LEU A 192 -6.01 -7.60 8.21
C LEU A 192 -5.09 -8.64 8.85
N GLY A 193 -3.95 -8.22 9.38
CA GLY A 193 -3.04 -9.10 10.13
C GLY A 193 -3.62 -9.53 11.47
N ILE A 194 -3.49 -10.81 11.79
CA ILE A 194 -4.12 -11.44 12.97
C ILE A 194 -3.17 -12.41 13.69
N THR A 195 -3.39 -12.62 14.98
CA THR A 195 -2.55 -13.50 15.83
C THR A 195 -3.22 -14.82 16.21
N GLU A 196 -4.55 -14.90 16.07
CA GLU A 196 -5.38 -16.07 16.40
C GLU A 196 -6.43 -16.30 15.29
N PRO A 197 -6.15 -17.15 14.28
CA PRO A 197 -7.05 -17.42 13.15
C PRO A 197 -8.51 -17.68 13.52
N ASP A 198 -8.77 -18.71 14.32
CA ASP A 198 -10.13 -19.13 14.65
C ASP A 198 -10.88 -18.07 15.47
N ALA A 199 -10.18 -17.44 16.42
CA ALA A 199 -10.75 -16.37 17.24
C ALA A 199 -11.02 -15.11 16.41
N ALA A 200 -10.15 -14.78 15.45
CA ALA A 200 -10.32 -13.63 14.56
C ALA A 200 -11.52 -13.80 13.63
N VAL A 201 -11.67 -14.98 13.01
CA VAL A 201 -12.84 -15.29 12.17
C VAL A 201 -14.12 -15.17 13.01
N SER A 202 -14.14 -15.77 14.20
CA SER A 202 -15.30 -15.69 15.10
C SER A 202 -15.65 -14.26 15.55
N ALA A 203 -14.63 -13.46 15.88
CA ALA A 203 -14.80 -12.07 16.28
C ALA A 203 -15.37 -11.22 15.15
N VAL A 204 -14.82 -11.33 13.93
CA VAL A 204 -15.30 -10.57 12.78
C VAL A 204 -16.69 -11.04 12.33
N SER A 205 -16.96 -12.34 12.33
CA SER A 205 -18.32 -12.87 12.12
C SER A 205 -19.33 -12.26 13.09
N SER A 206 -18.99 -12.16 14.37
CA SER A 206 -19.87 -11.55 15.38
C SER A 206 -20.12 -10.06 15.13
N GLU A 207 -19.11 -9.30 14.68
CA GLU A 207 -19.29 -7.88 14.32
C GLU A 207 -20.15 -7.71 13.07
N LEU A 208 -19.98 -8.58 12.07
CA LEU A 208 -20.79 -8.57 10.86
C LEU A 208 -22.26 -8.86 11.15
N GLU A 209 -22.56 -9.84 12.02
CA GLU A 209 -23.92 -10.11 12.50
C GLU A 209 -24.52 -8.88 13.22
N ARG A 210 -23.74 -8.22 14.08
CA ARG A 210 -24.19 -6.99 14.77
C ARG A 210 -24.44 -5.83 13.82
N ALA A 211 -23.69 -5.77 12.73
CA ALA A 211 -23.91 -4.81 11.64
C ALA A 211 -25.11 -5.20 10.74
N GLY A 212 -25.77 -6.33 10.99
CA GLY A 212 -26.99 -6.76 10.30
C GLY A 212 -26.75 -7.69 9.10
N HIS A 213 -25.53 -8.21 8.94
CA HIS A 213 -25.21 -9.18 7.89
C HIS A 213 -25.59 -10.61 8.29
N GLY A 214 -26.01 -11.43 7.33
CA GLY A 214 -26.17 -12.87 7.52
C GLY A 214 -24.81 -13.54 7.48
N VAL A 215 -24.52 -14.45 8.41
CA VAL A 215 -23.21 -15.11 8.52
C VAL A 215 -23.40 -16.62 8.48
N MET A 216 -22.72 -17.27 7.52
CA MET A 216 -22.84 -18.70 7.25
C MET A 216 -21.46 -19.35 7.19
N PRO A 217 -20.99 -19.94 8.30
CA PRO A 217 -19.74 -20.70 8.34
C PRO A 217 -19.79 -21.94 7.43
N ARG A 218 -18.64 -22.31 6.86
CA ARG A 218 -18.43 -23.53 6.08
C ARG A 218 -17.44 -24.48 6.76
N ASP A 219 -17.51 -25.76 6.39
CA ASP A 219 -16.62 -26.81 6.92
C ASP A 219 -15.13 -26.58 6.60
N ASP A 220 -14.82 -25.76 5.58
CA ASP A 220 -13.46 -25.45 5.16
C ASP A 220 -12.84 -24.22 5.88
N GLY A 221 -13.52 -23.72 6.92
CA GLY A 221 -13.11 -22.57 7.73
C GLY A 221 -13.41 -21.21 7.14
N SER A 222 -13.93 -21.13 5.90
CA SER A 222 -14.45 -19.87 5.36
C SER A 222 -15.87 -19.57 5.84
N VAL A 223 -16.27 -18.33 5.70
CA VAL A 223 -17.57 -17.83 6.12
C VAL A 223 -18.17 -17.03 4.96
N VAL A 224 -19.36 -17.44 4.52
CA VAL A 224 -20.15 -16.65 3.57
C VAL A 224 -20.89 -15.59 4.36
N VAL A 225 -20.86 -14.36 3.87
CA VAL A 225 -21.52 -13.23 4.52
C VAL A 225 -22.53 -12.62 3.56
N GLU A 226 -23.81 -12.72 3.89
CA GLU A 226 -24.90 -12.10 3.15
C GLU A 226 -25.05 -10.63 3.57
N PRO A 227 -24.93 -9.66 2.64
CA PRO A 227 -25.10 -8.26 2.97
C PRO A 227 -26.50 -7.97 3.54
N GLY A 228 -26.59 -7.33 4.72
CA GLY A 228 -27.88 -6.95 5.31
C GLY A 228 -28.68 -5.93 4.48
N SER A 229 -27.99 -5.20 3.60
CA SER A 229 -28.58 -4.29 2.61
C SER A 229 -29.12 -4.99 1.36
N GLY A 230 -28.92 -6.30 1.22
CA GLY A 230 -29.01 -7.00 -0.06
C GLY A 230 -27.75 -6.80 -0.92
N GLY A 231 -27.55 -7.68 -1.89
CA GLY A 231 -26.38 -7.70 -2.78
C GLY A 231 -25.70 -9.07 -2.88
N PRO A 232 -24.62 -9.19 -3.66
CA PRO A 232 -23.87 -10.43 -3.81
C PRO A 232 -23.21 -10.84 -2.48
N PRO A 233 -23.13 -12.15 -2.18
CA PRO A 233 -22.51 -12.63 -0.95
C PRO A 233 -21.01 -12.35 -0.91
N MET A 234 -20.51 -11.93 0.24
CA MET A 234 -19.09 -11.74 0.52
C MET A 234 -18.46 -13.04 1.04
N LEU A 235 -17.13 -13.15 0.96
CA LEU A 235 -16.38 -14.30 1.48
C LEU A 235 -15.32 -13.85 2.48
N LEU A 236 -15.45 -14.31 3.73
CA LEU A 236 -14.48 -14.13 4.81
C LEU A 236 -13.67 -15.42 4.98
N PHE A 237 -12.34 -15.32 5.01
CA PHE A 237 -11.47 -16.48 5.22
C PHE A 237 -10.10 -16.06 5.75
N GLU A 238 -9.42 -16.98 6.42
CA GLU A 238 -8.02 -16.81 6.83
C GLU A 238 -7.06 -17.47 5.82
N ASP A 239 -5.89 -16.86 5.65
CA ASP A 239 -4.73 -17.50 5.04
C ASP A 239 -3.44 -16.90 5.60
N ARG A 240 -2.61 -17.76 6.19
CA ARG A 240 -1.21 -17.49 6.57
C ARG A 240 -1.06 -16.22 7.43
N GLY A 241 -1.86 -16.10 8.49
CA GLY A 241 -1.79 -15.02 9.47
C GLY A 241 -2.59 -13.77 9.10
N TYR A 242 -3.34 -13.81 8.00
CA TYR A 242 -4.18 -12.70 7.56
C TYR A 242 -5.64 -13.14 7.41
N LEU A 243 -6.54 -12.28 7.87
CA LEU A 243 -7.97 -12.40 7.62
C LEU A 243 -8.34 -11.59 6.38
N TYR A 244 -9.01 -12.22 5.42
CA TYR A 244 -9.44 -11.63 4.17
C TYR A 244 -10.96 -11.54 4.11
N LEU A 245 -11.47 -10.42 3.61
CA LEU A 245 -12.88 -10.27 3.25
C LEU A 245 -12.94 -9.80 1.79
N ALA A 246 -13.44 -10.68 0.92
CA ALA A 246 -13.72 -10.41 -0.48
C ALA A 246 -15.14 -9.85 -0.60
N VAL A 247 -15.25 -8.60 -1.06
CA VAL A 247 -16.51 -7.88 -1.23
C VAL A 247 -16.74 -7.66 -2.72
N PRO A 248 -17.67 -8.40 -3.36
CA PRO A 248 -18.00 -8.18 -4.76
C PRO A 248 -18.67 -6.81 -4.94
N ASP A 249 -18.45 -6.17 -6.09
CA ASP A 249 -19.21 -4.98 -6.44
C ASP A 249 -20.69 -5.34 -6.62
N SER A 250 -21.58 -4.50 -6.12
CA SER A 250 -23.02 -4.77 -6.13
C SER A 250 -23.68 -4.63 -7.50
N GLY A 251 -22.90 -4.40 -8.57
CA GLY A 251 -23.39 -4.24 -9.95
C GLY A 251 -24.64 -3.36 -10.01
N ALA A 252 -24.50 -2.06 -9.74
CA ALA A 252 -25.66 -1.17 -9.66
C ALA A 252 -26.31 -0.95 -11.03
N ASP A 253 -27.23 -1.84 -11.40
CA ASP A 253 -28.56 -1.42 -11.82
C ASP A 253 -29.51 -1.84 -10.68
N GLU A 254 -30.06 -0.86 -9.94
CA GLU A 254 -31.24 -1.15 -9.10
C GLU A 254 -32.32 -1.71 -10.04
N PRO A 255 -32.87 -2.92 -9.79
CA PRO A 255 -33.94 -3.41 -10.64
C PRO A 255 -35.11 -2.43 -10.57
N ASP A 256 -35.63 -2.03 -11.73
CA ASP A 256 -36.82 -1.17 -11.84
C ASP A 256 -37.96 -1.75 -10.97
N GLU A 257 -38.67 -0.89 -10.25
CA GLU A 257 -39.79 -1.28 -9.38
C GLU A 257 -40.79 -2.17 -10.14
N GLY A 258 -40.86 -3.45 -9.75
CA GLY A 258 -41.91 -4.37 -10.21
C GLY A 258 -41.45 -5.65 -10.92
N GLU A 259 -40.15 -5.83 -11.18
CA GLU A 259 -39.67 -7.14 -11.64
C GLU A 259 -39.48 -8.13 -10.48
N PRO A 260 -40.04 -9.35 -10.57
CA PRO A 260 -39.81 -10.36 -9.55
C PRO A 260 -38.34 -10.77 -9.57
N ILE A 261 -37.64 -10.56 -8.46
CA ILE A 261 -36.32 -11.12 -8.20
C ILE A 261 -36.46 -12.64 -8.24
N GLN A 262 -36.17 -13.26 -9.37
CA GLN A 262 -35.98 -14.70 -9.41
C GLN A 262 -34.74 -14.97 -8.55
N ALA A 263 -34.93 -15.79 -7.51
CA ALA A 263 -33.85 -16.43 -6.77
C ALA A 263 -33.12 -17.39 -7.72
N ALA A 264 -32.41 -16.85 -8.71
CA ALA A 264 -31.32 -17.53 -9.35
C ALA A 264 -30.32 -17.78 -8.22
N ALA A 265 -30.02 -19.05 -7.98
CA ALA A 265 -29.06 -19.48 -6.99
C ALA A 265 -27.84 -18.57 -7.05
N PHE A 266 -27.61 -17.82 -5.98
CA PHE A 266 -26.42 -16.99 -5.76
C PHE A 266 -25.21 -17.92 -5.73
N ALA A 267 -24.74 -18.29 -6.92
CA ALA A 267 -23.51 -19.00 -7.05
C ALA A 267 -22.43 -18.06 -6.48
N ILE A 268 -21.58 -18.62 -5.63
CA ILE A 268 -20.43 -17.96 -5.01
C ILE A 268 -19.12 -18.06 -5.86
N PRO A 269 -19.10 -18.28 -7.20
CA PRO A 269 -17.84 -18.41 -7.96
C PRO A 269 -16.91 -17.21 -7.79
N ASP A 270 -17.43 -15.99 -7.83
CA ASP A 270 -16.60 -14.81 -8.01
C ASP A 270 -15.72 -14.51 -6.78
N ALA A 271 -16.26 -14.65 -5.56
CA ALA A 271 -15.48 -14.43 -4.35
C ALA A 271 -14.50 -15.61 -4.05
N GLU A 272 -14.79 -16.82 -4.51
CA GLU A 272 -13.89 -17.98 -4.32
C GLU A 272 -12.63 -17.86 -5.17
N VAL A 273 -12.69 -17.18 -6.34
CA VAL A 273 -11.50 -16.85 -7.15
C VAL A 273 -10.46 -16.08 -6.32
N VAL A 274 -10.91 -15.18 -5.45
CA VAL A 274 -10.02 -14.44 -4.52
C VAL A 274 -9.31 -15.41 -3.58
N ARG A 275 -10.06 -16.31 -2.94
CA ARG A 275 -9.49 -17.28 -2.00
C ARG A 275 -8.53 -18.24 -2.68
N GLN A 276 -8.82 -18.67 -3.91
CA GLN A 276 -7.91 -19.46 -4.71
C GLN A 276 -6.61 -18.71 -5.05
N ALA A 277 -6.71 -17.43 -5.46
CA ALA A 277 -5.55 -16.59 -5.74
C ALA A 277 -4.67 -16.38 -4.50
N VAL A 278 -5.27 -16.15 -3.33
CA VAL A 278 -4.56 -15.99 -2.06
C VAL A 278 -3.90 -17.30 -1.61
N ARG A 279 -4.63 -18.42 -1.60
CA ARG A 279 -4.08 -19.73 -1.22
C ARG A 279 -2.97 -20.19 -2.16
N GLY A 280 -3.11 -19.90 -3.46
CA GLY A 280 -2.13 -20.17 -4.50
C GLY A 280 -0.85 -19.32 -4.43
N LEU A 281 -0.80 -18.30 -3.56
CA LEU A 281 0.37 -17.46 -3.38
C LEU A 281 1.57 -18.30 -2.93
N THR A 282 2.61 -18.28 -3.76
CA THR A 282 3.93 -18.83 -3.43
C THR A 282 4.96 -17.70 -3.48
N GLY A 283 5.84 -17.63 -2.48
CA GLY A 283 6.89 -16.61 -2.40
C GLY A 283 6.42 -15.25 -1.88
N ALA A 284 6.91 -14.16 -2.49
CA ALA A 284 6.88 -12.82 -1.91
C ALA A 284 5.64 -11.97 -2.31
N GLY A 285 4.64 -12.53 -2.99
CA GLY A 285 3.45 -11.80 -3.41
C GLY A 285 3.75 -10.55 -4.25
N ILE A 286 2.92 -9.51 -4.12
CA ILE A 286 3.13 -8.24 -4.83
C ILE A 286 4.39 -7.50 -4.37
N SER A 287 4.97 -7.82 -3.19
CA SER A 287 6.18 -7.15 -2.72
C SER A 287 7.40 -7.34 -3.65
N ALA A 288 7.37 -8.36 -4.52
CA ALA A 288 8.38 -8.61 -5.54
C ALA A 288 8.09 -7.90 -6.88
N ASP A 289 6.98 -7.15 -7.00
CA ASP A 289 6.66 -6.41 -8.23
C ASP A 289 7.77 -5.37 -8.53
N PRO A 290 8.41 -5.43 -9.71
CA PRO A 290 9.51 -4.53 -10.04
C PRO A 290 9.11 -3.06 -10.08
N LEU A 291 7.89 -2.74 -10.55
CA LEU A 291 7.41 -1.36 -10.64
C LEU A 291 7.07 -0.81 -9.26
N LEU A 292 6.50 -1.63 -8.37
CA LEU A 292 6.28 -1.27 -6.98
C LEU A 292 7.62 -0.95 -6.30
N GLY A 293 8.63 -1.80 -6.46
CA GLY A 293 9.98 -1.55 -5.94
C GLY A 293 10.59 -0.25 -6.46
N GLU A 294 10.47 0.00 -7.78
CA GLU A 294 10.94 1.22 -8.43
C GLU A 294 10.24 2.48 -7.90
N LEU A 295 8.91 2.44 -7.79
CA LEU A 295 8.09 3.60 -7.43
C LEU A 295 8.10 3.89 -5.94
N ARG A 296 8.13 2.85 -5.09
CA ARG A 296 8.16 3.00 -3.63
C ARG A 296 9.38 3.77 -3.17
N ALA A 297 10.54 3.57 -3.81
CA ALA A 297 11.76 4.30 -3.50
C ALA A 297 11.70 5.80 -3.87
N LYS A 298 10.68 6.24 -4.63
CA LYS A 298 10.51 7.63 -5.09
C LYS A 298 9.47 8.40 -4.30
N VAL A 299 8.67 7.74 -3.48
CA VAL A 299 7.66 8.39 -2.63
C VAL A 299 8.17 8.50 -1.20
N ALA A 300 7.80 9.58 -0.51
CA ALA A 300 8.15 9.80 0.88
C ALA A 300 7.54 8.73 1.81
N ASP A 301 8.09 8.58 3.01
CA ASP A 301 7.47 7.72 4.02
C ASP A 301 6.15 8.31 4.53
N GLY A 302 5.18 7.44 4.81
CA GLY A 302 3.82 7.83 5.21
C GLY A 302 3.14 6.81 6.12
N SER A 303 1.95 7.18 6.58
CA SER A 303 1.08 6.32 7.37
C SER A 303 0.33 5.28 6.53
N ALA A 304 0.03 5.62 5.28
CA ALA A 304 -0.60 4.72 4.32
C ALA A 304 0.03 4.91 2.95
N TYR A 305 -0.06 3.88 2.12
CA TYR A 305 0.50 3.86 0.78
C TYR A 305 -0.55 3.36 -0.20
N LEU A 306 -0.46 3.81 -1.45
CA LEU A 306 -1.28 3.36 -2.56
C LEU A 306 -0.35 3.06 -3.74
N PHE A 307 -0.55 1.92 -4.36
CA PHE A 307 0.13 1.53 -5.60
C PHE A 307 -0.91 1.08 -6.60
N SER A 308 -0.73 1.43 -7.87
CA SER A 308 -1.50 0.87 -8.97
C SER A 308 -0.62 0.68 -10.20
N ALA A 309 -0.74 -0.48 -10.84
CA ALA A 309 -0.01 -0.83 -12.05
C ALA A 309 -0.94 -1.31 -13.16
N ARG A 310 -0.47 -1.15 -14.40
CA ARG A 310 -1.17 -1.69 -15.57
C ARG A 310 -1.09 -3.23 -15.56
N ALA A 311 -2.16 -3.86 -16.06
CA ALA A 311 -2.16 -5.28 -16.38
C ALA A 311 -1.03 -5.65 -17.35
N GLN A 312 -0.14 -6.56 -16.95
CA GLN A 312 0.79 -7.20 -17.88
C GLN A 312 0.02 -8.28 -18.65
N GLY A 313 0.00 -8.20 -19.98
CA GLY A 313 -0.47 -9.31 -20.84
C GLY A 313 -1.88 -9.23 -21.43
N GLY A 314 -2.58 -8.09 -21.32
CA GLY A 314 -3.80 -7.87 -22.12
C GLY A 314 -3.47 -7.24 -23.46
N GLU A 315 -3.66 -7.97 -24.57
CA GLU A 315 -3.85 -7.38 -25.90
C GLU A 315 -5.14 -6.55 -25.86
N ALA A 316 -5.03 -5.32 -25.38
CA ALA A 316 -6.03 -4.30 -25.67
C ALA A 316 -5.74 -3.82 -27.10
N GLU A 317 -6.22 -4.59 -28.08
CA GLU A 317 -6.49 -4.07 -29.42
C GLU A 317 -7.51 -2.93 -29.28
N GLY A 318 -7.18 -1.75 -29.81
CA GLY A 318 -8.13 -0.65 -29.98
C GLY A 318 -8.01 0.48 -28.95
N GLU A 319 -7.27 1.52 -29.36
CA GLU A 319 -7.45 2.95 -29.04
C GLU A 319 -7.56 3.42 -27.56
N ASP A 320 -6.65 4.35 -27.21
CA ASP A 320 -6.85 5.47 -26.27
C ASP A 320 -6.41 5.38 -24.78
N PHE A 321 -5.42 4.57 -24.41
CA PHE A 321 -4.73 4.75 -23.10
C PHE A 321 -3.22 4.90 -23.26
N GLY A 322 -2.73 6.11 -22.93
CA GLY A 322 -1.38 6.60 -23.16
C GLY A 322 -0.24 5.89 -22.39
N PRO A 323 0.95 6.50 -22.29
CA PRO A 323 2.20 5.82 -21.92
C PRO A 323 2.34 5.44 -20.44
N LEU A 324 1.28 5.39 -19.64
CA LEU A 324 1.35 5.20 -18.19
C LEU A 324 1.66 3.73 -17.82
N ARG A 325 2.64 3.53 -16.95
CA ARG A 325 3.01 2.22 -16.38
C ARG A 325 2.27 1.95 -15.06
N GLY A 326 2.11 2.97 -14.24
CA GLY A 326 1.49 2.91 -12.92
C GLY A 326 1.85 4.11 -12.05
N PHE A 327 1.35 4.14 -10.82
CA PHE A 327 1.67 5.17 -9.85
C PHE A 327 1.85 4.58 -8.45
N ALA A 328 2.59 5.31 -7.61
CA ALA A 328 2.61 5.09 -6.18
C ALA A 328 2.36 6.42 -5.47
N ALA A 329 1.74 6.36 -4.30
CA ALA A 329 1.56 7.50 -3.42
C ALA A 329 1.72 7.06 -1.96
N SER A 330 2.11 8.00 -1.11
CA SER A 330 2.10 7.86 0.33
C SER A 330 1.33 9.00 0.97
N MET A 331 0.75 8.72 2.12
CA MET A 331 -0.02 9.67 2.91
C MET A 331 0.57 9.73 4.32
N ALA A 332 1.25 10.81 4.66
CA ALA A 332 1.78 11.05 5.99
C ALA A 332 0.75 11.84 6.82
N VAL A 333 0.32 11.26 7.94
CA VAL A 333 -0.66 11.90 8.83
C VAL A 333 0.01 12.36 10.12
N MET A 334 -0.03 13.68 10.31
CA MET A 334 0.42 14.39 11.49
C MET A 334 -0.79 14.95 12.24
N PRO A 335 -0.63 15.42 13.50
CA PRO A 335 -1.75 15.93 14.28
C PRO A 335 -2.59 17.01 13.58
N GLU A 336 -1.95 17.92 12.83
CA GLU A 336 -2.63 19.06 12.19
C GLU A 336 -2.49 19.09 10.66
N ARG A 337 -1.81 18.10 10.08
CA ARG A 337 -1.43 18.09 8.67
C ARG A 337 -1.53 16.69 8.09
N LEU A 338 -2.05 16.59 6.87
CA LEU A 338 -1.97 15.41 6.03
C LEU A 338 -1.16 15.79 4.79
N GLU A 339 -0.07 15.08 4.53
CA GLU A 339 0.74 15.25 3.33
C GLU A 339 0.52 14.05 2.42
N LEU A 340 0.28 14.31 1.14
CA LEU A 340 0.20 13.29 0.11
C LEU A 340 1.36 13.53 -0.85
N ASP A 341 2.22 12.52 -0.96
CA ASP A 341 3.35 12.49 -1.89
C ASP A 341 3.11 11.38 -2.90
N GLY A 342 3.51 11.56 -4.16
CA GLY A 342 3.20 10.59 -5.19
C GLY A 342 4.06 10.70 -6.43
N PHE A 343 4.23 9.56 -7.10
CA PHE A 343 5.02 9.42 -8.31
C PHE A 343 4.23 8.65 -9.36
N LEU A 344 4.17 9.20 -10.58
CA LEU A 344 3.56 8.59 -11.75
C LEU A 344 4.66 8.10 -12.71
N SER A 345 4.64 6.81 -13.05
CA SER A 345 5.59 6.21 -14.01
C SER A 345 4.99 6.09 -15.39
N SER A 346 5.79 6.37 -16.41
CA SER A 346 5.41 6.31 -17.81
C SER A 346 6.55 5.77 -18.67
N SER A 347 6.22 5.06 -19.76
CA SER A 347 7.18 4.55 -20.75
C SER A 347 7.74 5.64 -21.65
N THR A 348 7.09 6.81 -21.72
CA THR A 348 7.60 8.00 -22.40
C THR A 348 7.55 9.20 -21.46
N PRO A 349 8.40 10.23 -21.65
CA PRO A 349 8.29 11.45 -20.86
C PRO A 349 6.90 12.06 -21.03
N LEU A 350 6.13 12.14 -19.94
CA LEU A 350 4.87 12.89 -19.92
C LEU A 350 5.12 14.39 -20.09
N PHE A 351 6.28 14.85 -19.58
CA PHE A 351 6.78 16.22 -19.66
C PHE A 351 8.32 16.17 -19.73
N GLN A 352 8.98 16.80 -20.72
CA GLN A 352 10.45 16.89 -20.75
C GLN A 352 10.92 18.10 -19.93
N GLY A 353 11.47 17.91 -18.71
CA GLY A 353 12.04 19.02 -17.94
C GLY A 353 12.63 18.66 -16.57
N ALA A 354 13.66 19.42 -16.16
CA ALA A 354 14.45 19.25 -14.94
C ALA A 354 13.71 19.66 -13.64
N ARG A 355 14.16 19.14 -12.49
CA ARG A 355 13.57 19.37 -11.15
C ARG A 355 13.41 20.86 -10.82
N ALA A 356 12.21 21.21 -10.36
CA ALA A 356 11.90 22.51 -9.79
C ALA A 356 12.59 22.73 -8.42
N PRO A 357 13.02 23.95 -8.08
CA PRO A 357 13.52 24.28 -6.74
C PRO A 357 12.40 24.22 -5.69
N ALA A 358 12.76 23.83 -4.46
CA ALA A 358 11.84 23.79 -3.31
C ALA A 358 11.38 25.22 -2.94
N SER A 359 10.09 25.39 -2.60
CA SER A 359 9.49 26.69 -2.29
C SER A 359 9.54 27.03 -0.80
N GLU A 360 9.98 28.26 -0.49
CA GLU A 360 10.01 28.87 0.84
C GLU A 360 8.61 29.31 1.34
N LEU A 361 7.57 29.29 0.49
CA LEU A 361 6.26 29.88 0.80
C LEU A 361 5.35 29.02 1.71
N LEU A 362 5.69 27.75 1.93
CA LEU A 362 5.01 26.91 2.93
C LEU A 362 5.22 27.42 4.37
N LYS A 363 6.21 28.29 4.61
CA LYS A 363 6.50 28.84 5.95
C LYS A 363 5.44 29.85 6.44
N ASN A 364 4.63 30.42 5.54
CA ASN A 364 3.77 31.56 5.85
C ASN A 364 2.27 31.32 5.62
N VAL A 365 1.82 30.08 5.46
CA VAL A 365 0.38 29.79 5.33
C VAL A 365 -0.29 30.02 6.68
N THR A 366 -1.26 30.95 6.70
CA THR A 366 -2.13 31.18 7.86
C THR A 366 -2.91 29.91 8.19
N LEU A 367 -2.70 29.40 9.40
CA LEU A 367 -3.30 28.22 10.01
C LEU A 367 -4.77 27.98 9.59
N GLY A 368 -4.97 26.91 8.83
CA GLY A 368 -6.26 26.32 8.42
C GLY A 368 -6.02 25.11 7.49
N PRO A 369 -6.96 24.15 7.35
CA PRO A 369 -6.71 22.95 6.54
C PRO A 369 -6.87 23.31 5.06
N VAL A 370 -5.73 23.40 4.37
CA VAL A 370 -5.65 23.78 2.96
C VAL A 370 -4.97 22.66 2.19
N ALA A 371 -5.58 22.17 1.10
CA ALA A 371 -4.87 21.33 0.14
C ALA A 371 -4.09 22.23 -0.80
N ALA A 372 -2.80 21.94 -0.98
CA ALA A 372 -1.92 22.61 -1.92
C ALA A 372 -1.44 21.63 -2.99
N ALA A 373 -1.72 21.91 -4.26
CA ALA A 373 -1.13 21.19 -5.39
C ALA A 373 -0.15 22.10 -6.12
N GLN A 374 1.04 21.61 -6.48
CA GLN A 374 2.02 22.36 -7.28
C GLN A 374 2.28 21.65 -8.61
N LEU A 375 2.14 22.38 -9.72
CA LEU A 375 2.52 21.93 -11.06
C LEU A 375 3.62 22.85 -11.60
N SER A 376 4.71 22.27 -12.11
CA SER A 376 5.84 22.99 -12.70
C SER A 376 5.92 22.64 -14.18
N ILE A 377 5.85 23.63 -15.07
CA ILE A 377 5.83 23.41 -16.52
C ILE A 377 6.97 24.22 -17.16
N PRO A 378 7.90 23.58 -17.90
CA PRO A 378 8.91 24.29 -18.68
C PRO A 378 8.27 25.20 -19.74
N PRO A 379 8.82 26.39 -20.02
CA PRO A 379 8.29 27.32 -21.02
C PRO A 379 8.06 26.68 -22.40
N GLU A 380 8.97 25.82 -22.85
CA GLU A 380 8.88 25.12 -24.13
C GLU A 380 7.73 24.09 -24.17
N GLU A 381 7.44 23.44 -23.05
CA GLU A 381 6.29 22.51 -22.94
C GLU A 381 4.97 23.29 -22.87
N LEU A 382 4.95 24.39 -22.12
CA LEU A 382 3.81 25.31 -22.11
C LEU A 382 3.55 25.87 -23.50
N ALA A 383 4.61 26.18 -24.26
CA ALA A 383 4.52 26.60 -25.66
C ALA A 383 3.98 25.49 -26.57
N ARG A 384 4.39 24.23 -26.36
CA ARG A 384 3.85 23.08 -27.11
C ARG A 384 2.36 22.88 -26.84
N LEU A 385 1.92 23.02 -25.60
CA LEU A 385 0.51 22.92 -25.21
C LEU A 385 -0.34 24.07 -25.80
N ALA A 386 0.15 25.30 -25.69
CA ALA A 386 -0.57 26.49 -26.15
C ALA A 386 -0.57 26.62 -27.68
N PHE A 387 0.58 26.43 -28.31
CA PHE A 387 0.79 26.75 -29.73
C PHE A 387 0.91 25.51 -30.62
N GLY A 388 1.29 24.35 -30.08
CA GLY A 388 1.59 23.13 -30.84
C GLY A 388 3.10 22.88 -30.98
N ALA A 389 3.45 21.68 -31.46
CA ALA A 389 4.84 21.27 -31.63
C ALA A 389 5.62 22.24 -32.55
N PRO A 390 6.93 22.46 -32.33
CA PRO A 390 7.78 23.21 -33.24
C PRO A 390 7.62 22.72 -34.69
N GLY A 391 7.42 23.65 -35.63
CA GLY A 391 7.22 23.33 -37.06
C GLY A 391 5.84 22.77 -37.43
N SER A 392 4.88 22.67 -36.49
CA SER A 392 3.53 22.22 -36.81
C SER A 392 2.69 23.33 -37.47
N SER A 393 1.79 22.93 -38.38
CA SER A 393 0.80 23.83 -39.00
C SER A 393 -0.14 24.49 -37.98
N ARG A 394 -0.36 23.85 -36.82
CA ARG A 394 -1.05 24.47 -35.68
C ARG A 394 -0.25 25.64 -35.12
N ARG A 395 1.05 25.45 -34.88
CA ARG A 395 1.93 26.50 -34.35
C ARG A 395 2.05 27.68 -35.29
N GLU A 396 2.20 27.44 -36.59
CA GLU A 396 2.24 28.50 -37.60
C GLU A 396 0.97 29.35 -37.60
N ARG A 397 -0.21 28.71 -37.60
CA ARG A 397 -1.49 29.41 -37.54
C ARG A 397 -1.62 30.25 -36.28
N VAL A 398 -1.37 29.68 -35.10
CA VAL A 398 -1.53 30.40 -33.83
C VAL A 398 -0.52 31.54 -33.69
N VAL A 399 0.75 31.31 -34.04
CA VAL A 399 1.81 32.35 -34.01
C VAL A 399 1.49 33.48 -34.98
N SER A 400 0.98 33.16 -36.18
CA SER A 400 0.60 34.18 -37.18
C SER A 400 -0.56 35.06 -36.71
N SER A 401 -1.59 34.46 -36.09
CA SER A 401 -2.71 35.20 -35.48
C SER A 401 -2.23 36.12 -34.36
N TRP A 402 -1.38 35.62 -33.46
CA TRP A 402 -0.85 36.44 -32.37
C TRP A 402 0.02 37.60 -32.87
N ARG A 403 0.80 37.37 -33.94
CA ARG A 403 1.61 38.41 -34.58
C ARG A 403 0.74 39.48 -35.24
N GLN A 404 -0.35 39.11 -35.91
CA GLN A 404 -1.32 40.07 -36.48
C GLN A 404 -1.95 40.95 -35.40
N GLU A 405 -2.10 40.40 -34.21
CA GLU A 405 -2.63 41.11 -33.07
C GLU A 405 -1.51 41.71 -32.16
N GLY A 406 -0.31 41.93 -32.70
CA GLY A 406 0.77 42.66 -32.05
C GLY A 406 1.53 41.94 -30.93
N LEU A 407 1.34 40.62 -30.76
CA LEU A 407 2.05 39.83 -29.76
C LEU A 407 3.20 39.03 -30.37
N ASP A 408 4.38 39.10 -29.75
CA ASP A 408 5.55 38.31 -30.14
C ASP A 408 5.74 37.10 -29.22
N VAL A 409 5.41 35.92 -29.75
CA VAL A 409 5.51 34.63 -29.05
C VAL A 409 6.95 34.29 -28.68
N GLU A 410 7.94 34.60 -29.52
CA GLU A 410 9.34 34.29 -29.20
C GLU A 410 9.86 35.18 -28.08
N SER A 411 9.53 36.48 -28.13
CA SER A 411 9.88 37.41 -27.05
C SER A 411 9.19 37.05 -25.74
N LEU A 412 7.94 36.57 -25.79
CA LEU A 412 7.22 36.07 -24.62
C LEU A 412 7.89 34.83 -24.01
N LEU A 413 8.32 33.87 -24.83
CA LEU A 413 8.99 32.66 -24.33
C LEU A 413 10.38 32.96 -23.77
N LYS A 414 11.16 33.84 -24.44
CA LYS A 414 12.45 34.32 -23.93
C LYS A 414 12.33 35.15 -22.65
N ALA A 415 11.16 35.77 -22.45
CA ALA A 415 10.84 36.54 -21.26
C ALA A 415 10.64 35.66 -20.02
N LEU A 416 10.43 34.34 -20.16
CA LEU A 416 10.28 33.42 -19.05
C LEU A 416 11.65 32.90 -18.57
N ARG A 417 11.84 32.81 -17.26
CA ARG A 417 13.02 32.21 -16.59
C ARG A 417 12.55 31.08 -15.68
N GLY A 418 13.08 29.89 -15.91
CA GLY A 418 12.69 28.69 -15.18
C GLY A 418 11.27 28.25 -15.54
N ASP A 419 10.71 27.36 -14.73
CA ASP A 419 9.38 26.82 -14.94
C ASP A 419 8.28 27.81 -14.55
N VAL A 420 7.13 27.67 -15.20
CA VAL A 420 5.87 28.24 -14.74
C VAL A 420 5.29 27.32 -13.67
N VAL A 421 5.11 27.86 -12.46
CA VAL A 421 4.61 27.13 -11.30
C VAL A 421 3.16 27.52 -11.03
N VAL A 422 2.25 26.55 -11.09
CA VAL A 422 0.85 26.73 -10.69
C VAL A 422 0.67 26.10 -9.31
N ARG A 423 0.14 26.86 -8.36
CA ARG A 423 -0.25 26.39 -7.03
C ARG A 423 -1.74 26.57 -6.81
N VAL A 424 -2.42 25.54 -6.34
CA VAL A 424 -3.87 25.59 -6.05
C VAL A 424 -4.08 25.31 -4.57
N TYR A 425 -4.78 26.22 -3.88
CA TYR A 425 -5.18 26.14 -2.48
C TYR A 425 -6.69 25.98 -2.38
N PHE A 426 -7.22 25.10 -1.54
CA PHE A 426 -8.66 25.04 -1.25
C PHE A 426 -8.97 24.63 0.19
N ASP A 427 -10.04 25.21 0.76
CA ASP A 427 -10.62 24.93 2.07
C ASP A 427 -11.33 23.57 2.04
N ILE A 428 -10.57 22.53 2.39
CA ILE A 428 -11.04 21.15 2.42
C ILE A 428 -12.20 20.95 3.41
N PRO A 429 -12.16 21.47 4.65
CA PRO A 429 -13.26 21.28 5.60
C PRO A 429 -14.58 21.90 5.13
N ALA A 430 -14.56 23.11 4.55
CA ALA A 430 -15.77 23.72 4.01
C ALA A 430 -16.30 22.93 2.81
N PHE A 431 -15.40 22.48 1.93
CA PHE A 431 -15.74 21.60 0.81
C PHE A 431 -16.44 20.32 1.29
N PHE A 432 -15.82 19.55 2.20
CA PHE A 432 -16.40 18.30 2.71
C PHE A 432 -17.68 18.54 3.50
N ARG A 433 -17.73 19.57 4.37
CA ARG A 433 -18.95 19.88 5.12
C ARG A 433 -20.14 20.16 4.19
N ASN A 434 -19.95 20.94 3.13
CA ASN A 434 -21.02 21.24 2.18
C ASN A 434 -21.31 20.08 1.22
N PHE A 435 -20.30 19.34 0.80
CA PHE A 435 -20.48 18.15 -0.04
C PHE A 435 -21.25 17.05 0.70
N ILE A 436 -20.88 16.74 1.94
CA ILE A 436 -21.57 15.74 2.77
C ILE A 436 -23.01 16.20 3.06
N ARG A 437 -23.23 17.48 3.37
CA ARG A 437 -24.54 17.99 3.79
C ARG A 437 -25.51 18.22 2.63
N ASN A 438 -25.04 18.72 1.50
CA ASN A 438 -25.89 19.24 0.43
C ASN A 438 -25.60 18.60 -0.93
N LYS A 439 -24.67 17.64 -1.02
CA LYS A 439 -24.14 17.09 -2.29
C LYS A 439 -23.66 18.17 -3.28
N ARG A 440 -23.37 19.36 -2.77
CA ARG A 440 -22.88 20.51 -3.55
C ARG A 440 -21.52 20.92 -3.04
N PRO A 441 -20.47 20.85 -3.88
CA PRO A 441 -19.16 21.34 -3.51
C PRO A 441 -19.18 22.88 -3.41
N ASP A 442 -18.63 23.41 -2.32
CA ASP A 442 -18.32 24.84 -2.18
C ASP A 442 -16.80 24.98 -2.12
N LEU A 443 -16.20 25.12 -3.31
CA LEU A 443 -14.75 25.24 -3.49
C LEU A 443 -14.33 26.68 -3.17
N LYS A 444 -13.90 26.91 -1.92
CA LYS A 444 -13.23 28.16 -1.53
C LYS A 444 -11.73 27.95 -1.59
N GLY A 445 -11.03 28.74 -2.38
CA GLY A 445 -9.63 28.51 -2.65
C GLY A 445 -8.92 29.66 -3.34
N ALA A 446 -7.61 29.54 -3.48
CA ALA A 446 -6.76 30.48 -4.20
C ALA A 446 -5.92 29.71 -5.24
N ILE A 447 -5.82 30.23 -6.46
CA ILE A 447 -4.87 29.73 -7.45
C ILE A 447 -3.78 30.78 -7.59
N VAL A 448 -2.53 30.37 -7.45
CA VAL A 448 -1.35 31.22 -7.58
C VAL A 448 -0.50 30.69 -8.74
N VAL A 449 -0.32 31.50 -9.78
CA VAL A 449 0.58 31.17 -10.89
C VAL A 449 1.82 32.05 -10.77
N GLU A 450 2.98 31.44 -10.63
CA GLU A 450 4.29 32.09 -10.52
C GLU A 450 5.12 31.75 -11.75
N ALA A 451 5.76 32.75 -12.35
CA ALA A 451 6.74 32.56 -13.41
C ALA A 451 7.88 33.55 -13.21
N GLY A 452 9.12 33.09 -13.33
CA GLY A 452 10.27 33.99 -13.36
C GLY A 452 10.26 34.79 -14.66
N LEU A 453 10.48 36.10 -14.60
CA LEU A 453 10.54 36.95 -15.79
C LEU A 453 11.95 37.52 -15.99
N THR A 454 12.52 37.35 -17.19
CA THR A 454 13.72 38.07 -17.65
C THR A 454 13.38 39.44 -18.25
N ALA A 455 12.16 39.58 -18.77
CA ALA A 455 11.63 40.82 -19.34
C ALA A 455 10.14 40.96 -19.03
N MET A 456 9.71 42.13 -18.56
CA MET A 456 8.31 42.37 -18.16
C MET A 456 7.40 42.78 -19.32
N GLU A 457 7.90 43.54 -20.28
CA GLU A 457 7.06 44.15 -21.33
C GLU A 457 6.28 43.14 -22.19
N PRO A 458 6.86 42.02 -22.65
CA PRO A 458 6.12 41.03 -23.45
C PRO A 458 4.94 40.42 -22.67
N VAL A 459 5.13 40.19 -21.37
CA VAL A 459 4.09 39.63 -20.50
C VAL A 459 3.02 40.66 -20.19
N ARG A 460 3.40 41.92 -19.94
CA ARG A 460 2.46 43.02 -19.73
C ARG A 460 1.57 43.24 -20.95
N ALA A 461 2.15 43.25 -22.15
CA ALA A 461 1.41 43.41 -23.40
C ALA A 461 0.36 42.30 -23.60
N LEU A 462 0.73 41.04 -23.29
CA LEU A 462 -0.20 39.91 -23.32
C LEU A 462 -1.35 40.09 -22.33
N VAL A 463 -1.04 40.40 -21.07
CA VAL A 463 -2.03 40.58 -20.00
C VAL A 463 -3.00 41.70 -20.33
N GLN A 464 -2.47 42.86 -20.73
CA GLN A 464 -3.28 44.02 -21.03
C GLN A 464 -4.24 43.76 -22.18
N LYS A 465 -3.76 43.14 -23.25
CA LYS A 465 -4.61 42.76 -24.37
C LYS A 465 -5.69 41.75 -23.99
N HIS A 466 -5.35 40.77 -23.15
CA HIS A 466 -6.34 39.80 -22.68
C HIS A 466 -7.42 40.45 -21.80
N LEU A 467 -7.04 41.45 -20.99
CA LEU A 467 -7.98 42.25 -20.20
C LEU A 467 -8.85 43.14 -21.08
N GLU A 468 -8.30 43.74 -22.14
CA GLU A 468 -9.06 44.56 -23.12
C GLU A 468 -10.08 43.72 -23.90
N ALA A 469 -9.75 42.47 -24.20
CA ALA A 469 -10.65 41.51 -24.85
C ALA A 469 -11.65 40.85 -23.87
N SER A 470 -11.48 41.04 -22.56
CA SER A 470 -12.29 40.38 -21.55
C SER A 470 -13.55 41.18 -21.20
N PRO A 471 -14.71 40.52 -20.98
CA PRO A 471 -15.88 41.19 -20.41
C PRO A 471 -15.72 41.52 -18.91
N LEU A 472 -14.61 41.10 -18.27
CA LEU A 472 -14.39 41.28 -16.84
C LEU A 472 -13.99 42.72 -16.50
N ARG A 473 -14.63 43.29 -15.46
CA ARG A 473 -14.20 44.57 -14.90
C ARG A 473 -12.98 44.37 -14.01
N TYR A 474 -11.94 45.14 -14.24
CA TYR A 474 -10.70 45.08 -13.49
C TYR A 474 -10.32 46.43 -12.89
N THR A 475 -9.59 46.40 -11.78
CA THR A 475 -8.89 47.56 -11.24
C THR A 475 -7.39 47.36 -11.41
N VAL A 476 -6.69 48.41 -11.82
CA VAL A 476 -5.25 48.42 -12.00
C VAL A 476 -4.63 49.30 -10.92
N GLN A 477 -3.68 48.77 -10.18
CA GLN A 477 -2.91 49.49 -9.18
C GLN A 477 -1.43 49.42 -9.55
N GLN A 478 -0.78 50.58 -9.64
CA GLN A 478 0.67 50.66 -9.80
C GLN A 478 1.34 50.58 -8.42
N GLU A 479 2.37 49.77 -8.29
CA GLU A 479 3.18 49.64 -7.08
C GLU A 479 4.66 49.82 -7.40
N ALA A 480 5.47 50.07 -6.36
CA ALA A 480 6.91 50.19 -6.50
C ALA A 480 7.49 48.86 -7.02
N GLY A 481 7.85 48.83 -8.31
CA GLY A 481 8.41 47.65 -8.98
C GLY A 481 7.40 46.75 -9.70
N GLY A 482 6.14 47.15 -9.87
CA GLY A 482 5.17 46.32 -10.60
C GLY A 482 3.76 46.88 -10.79
N THR A 483 2.91 46.08 -11.42
CA THR A 483 1.49 46.37 -11.66
C THR A 483 0.63 45.25 -11.07
N ILE A 484 -0.40 45.60 -10.33
CA ILE A 484 -1.40 44.67 -9.80
C ILE A 484 -2.72 44.88 -10.54
N TYR A 485 -3.29 43.80 -11.05
CA TYR A 485 -4.62 43.74 -11.64
C TYR A 485 -5.54 42.95 -10.72
N ARG A 486 -6.69 43.51 -10.37
CA ARG A 486 -7.71 42.81 -9.57
C ARG A 486 -9.03 42.73 -10.30
N THR A 487 -9.70 41.59 -10.23
CA THR A 487 -11.04 41.40 -10.76
C THR A 487 -11.86 40.43 -9.90
N ARG A 488 -13.13 40.26 -10.24
CA ARG A 488 -14.00 39.22 -9.67
C ARG A 488 -14.49 38.29 -10.76
N PHE A 489 -14.28 37.00 -10.57
CA PHE A 489 -14.78 35.96 -11.47
C PHE A 489 -15.64 34.97 -10.67
N ARG A 490 -16.93 34.86 -11.01
CA ARG A 490 -17.91 33.96 -10.34
C ARG A 490 -17.86 34.07 -8.81
N GLU A 491 -17.92 35.29 -8.27
CA GLU A 491 -17.81 35.65 -6.84
C GLU A 491 -16.42 35.51 -6.19
N HIS A 492 -15.42 35.00 -6.91
CA HIS A 492 -14.05 34.88 -6.39
C HIS A 492 -13.19 36.07 -6.78
N ALA A 493 -12.39 36.57 -5.83
CA ALA A 493 -11.39 37.60 -6.11
C ALA A 493 -10.21 36.97 -6.86
N VAL A 494 -9.85 37.57 -8.00
CA VAL A 494 -8.68 37.19 -8.78
C VAL A 494 -7.70 38.35 -8.75
N GLU A 495 -6.45 38.06 -8.39
CA GLU A 495 -5.36 39.04 -8.37
C GLU A 495 -4.20 38.53 -9.22
N LEU A 496 -3.77 39.36 -10.17
CA LEU A 496 -2.59 39.14 -11.00
C LEU A 496 -1.55 40.20 -10.66
N ARG A 497 -0.36 39.76 -10.23
CA ARG A 497 0.78 40.65 -9.94
C ARG A 497 1.87 40.46 -10.97
N LEU A 498 2.21 41.54 -11.68
CA LEU A 498 3.39 41.61 -12.53
C LEU A 498 4.44 42.45 -11.82
N THR A 499 5.44 41.80 -11.22
CA THR A 499 6.51 42.49 -10.48
C THR A 499 7.88 42.19 -11.08
N GLY A 500 8.74 43.20 -11.10
CA GLY A 500 10.15 43.05 -11.45
C GLY A 500 10.94 42.75 -10.18
N SER A 501 11.68 41.65 -10.16
CA SER A 501 12.69 41.46 -9.11
C SER A 501 13.94 42.26 -9.51
N GLU A 502 14.32 43.25 -8.71
CA GLU A 502 15.75 43.60 -8.65
C GLU A 502 16.49 42.37 -8.11
N PRO A 503 17.67 42.03 -8.65
CA PRO A 503 18.50 40.96 -8.11
C PRO A 503 19.09 41.44 -6.78
N ARG A 504 18.31 41.40 -5.70
CA ARG A 504 18.87 41.57 -4.36
C ARG A 504 19.59 40.28 -4.00
N CYS A 505 20.92 40.34 -4.07
CA CYS A 505 21.78 39.44 -3.32
C CYS A 505 21.24 39.33 -1.88
N TRP A 506 20.97 38.11 -1.45
CA TRP A 506 20.55 37.78 -0.10
C TRP A 506 21.51 38.40 0.92
N ARG A 507 21.05 39.41 1.66
CA ARG A 507 21.59 39.74 2.98
C ARG A 507 20.59 39.28 4.01
N GLU A 508 20.98 38.27 4.79
CA GLU A 508 20.30 37.91 6.02
C GLU A 508 20.15 39.16 6.90
N SER A 509 18.93 39.60 7.11
CA SER A 509 18.60 40.49 8.22
C SER A 509 17.62 39.76 9.14
N ARG A 510 18.17 39.19 10.22
CA ARG A 510 17.41 38.78 11.40
C ARG A 510 16.59 39.98 11.88
N TRP A 511 15.28 39.82 12.02
CA TRP A 511 14.47 40.76 12.81
C TRP A 511 13.54 40.04 13.77
N ARG A 512 13.54 40.57 14.99
CA ARG A 512 12.92 40.09 16.21
C ARG A 512 11.41 40.28 16.18
N ALA A 513 10.72 39.40 16.89
CA ALA A 513 9.27 39.42 17.08
C ALA A 513 8.77 40.63 17.90
N GLY A 514 7.57 41.10 17.56
CA GLY A 514 6.66 41.87 18.42
C GLY A 514 5.82 42.91 17.67
N PRO A 515 4.65 43.31 18.19
CA PRO A 515 3.53 42.48 18.62
C PRO A 515 2.28 42.68 17.73
N LYS A 516 1.35 41.74 17.84
CA LYS A 516 0.01 41.72 17.22
C LYS A 516 -0.76 43.03 17.44
N VAL A 517 -1.50 43.45 16.42
CA VAL A 517 -2.76 44.18 16.59
C VAL A 517 -3.78 43.60 15.62
N THR A 518 -4.84 43.07 16.24
CA THR A 518 -6.16 42.53 15.79
C THR A 518 -6.44 42.35 14.31
#